data_AF-F3CFJ4-F1
#
_entry.id   AF-F3CFJ4-F1
#
_cell.length_a   1.000
_cell.length_b   1.000
_cell.length_c   1.000
_cell.angle_alpha   90.00
_cell.angle_beta   90.00
_cell.angle_gamma   90.00
#
_symmetry.space_group_name_H-M   'P 1'
#
loop_
_entity.id
_entity.type
_entity.pdbx_description
1 polymer ?
#
loop_
_entity_poly.entity_id
_entity_poly.type
_entity_poly.pdbx_seq_one_letter_code
_entity_poly.pdbx_strand_id
1 'polypeptide(L)' 'NLADPSQLGSGIAVAFVATIYGVAMANLILLPVANKLKGIAHRQSRYREMLLEGLLSIAEGENPRSIELKLQGFME' A
#
# COMPACT_ATOMS: atom_id res chain seq x y z
N ASN A 1 28.62 36.29 10.75
CA ASN A 1 27.91 34.99 10.65
C ASN A 1 27.84 34.40 9.23
N LEU A 2 28.73 34.75 8.29
CA LEU A 2 28.83 34.04 7.00
C LEU A 2 30.27 34.00 6.41
N ALA A 3 31.28 34.38 7.18
CA ALA A 3 32.65 34.57 6.69
C ALA A 3 33.65 33.52 7.22
N ASP A 4 33.17 32.49 7.91
CA ASP A 4 34.01 31.44 8.47
C ASP A 4 33.80 30.12 7.68
N PRO A 5 34.74 29.72 6.82
CA PRO A 5 34.61 28.54 5.95
C PRO A 5 34.31 27.24 6.72
N SER A 6 34.73 27.20 7.99
CA SER A 6 34.48 26.12 8.94
C SER A 6 32.99 25.87 9.20
N GLN A 7 32.19 26.93 9.34
CA GLN A 7 30.75 26.82 9.60
C GLN A 7 29.96 26.44 8.34
N LEU A 8 30.47 26.80 7.16
CA LEU A 8 29.86 26.44 5.88
C LEU A 8 29.93 24.92 5.64
N GLY A 9 31.08 24.30 5.95
CA GLY A 9 31.26 22.84 5.84
C GLY A 9 30.37 22.05 6.81
N SER A 10 30.20 22.55 8.04
CA SER A 10 29.28 21.97 9.03
C SER A 10 27.83 21.95 8.54
N GLY A 11 27.32 23.06 8.01
CA GLY A 11 25.94 23.16 7.53
C GLY A 11 25.67 22.23 6.34
N ILE A 12 26.63 22.12 5.41
CA ILE A 12 26.53 21.23 4.24
C ILE A 12 26.53 19.75 4.68
N ALA A 13 27.39 19.37 5.63
CA ALA A 13 27.43 18.00 6.14
C ALA A 13 26.10 17.58 6.78
N VAL A 14 25.47 18.47 7.56
CA VAL A 14 24.16 18.21 8.17
C VAL A 14 23.06 18.03 7.11
N ALA A 15 23.08 18.84 6.05
CA ALA A 15 22.12 18.71 4.95
C ALA A 15 22.20 17.35 4.25
N PHE A 16 23.42 16.81 4.05
CA PHE A 16 23.62 15.48 3.49
C PHE A 16 23.13 14.35 4.41
N VAL A 17 23.40 14.47 5.71
CA VAL A 17 22.91 13.49 6.70
C VAL A 17 21.38 13.50 6.75
N ALA A 18 20.75 14.67 6.70
CA ALA A 18 19.30 14.80 6.63
C ALA A 18 18.71 14.14 5.36
N THR A 19 19.38 14.27 4.21
CA THR A 19 18.93 13.61 2.96
C THR A 19 19.08 12.10 3.04
N ILE A 20 20.17 11.58 3.61
CA ILE A 20 20.35 10.15 3.83
C ILE A 20 19.24 9.60 4.72
N TYR A 21 18.97 10.24 5.87
CA TYR A 21 17.91 9.79 6.77
C TYR A 21 16.53 9.87 6.11
N GLY A 22 16.26 10.90 5.32
CA GLY A 22 14.99 11.03 4.58
C GLY A 22 14.78 9.90 3.57
N VAL A 23 15.77 9.67 2.70
CA VAL A 23 15.71 8.61 1.68
C VAL A 23 15.67 7.22 2.32
N ALA A 24 16.46 6.99 3.37
CA ALA A 24 16.46 5.73 4.11
C ALA A 24 15.10 5.46 4.78
N MET A 25 14.55 6.44 5.50
CA MET A 25 13.23 6.33 6.15
C MET A 25 12.12 6.07 5.14
N ALA A 26 12.15 6.77 4.00
CA ALA A 26 11.15 6.61 2.95
C ALA A 26 11.18 5.19 2.36
N ASN A 27 12.35 4.71 1.94
CA ASN A 27 12.46 3.46 1.20
C ASN A 27 12.47 2.21 2.09
N LEU A 28 13.02 2.30 3.30
CA LEU A 28 13.14 1.14 4.19
C LEU A 28 11.89 0.95 5.07
N ILE A 29 11.17 2.01 5.39
CA ILE A 29 10.07 1.95 6.36
C ILE A 29 8.74 2.37 5.73
N LEU A 30 8.65 3.62 5.26
CA LEU A 30 7.34 4.19 4.87
C LEU A 30 6.75 3.52 3.62
N LEU A 31 7.56 3.33 2.57
CA LEU A 31 7.10 2.71 1.33
C LEU A 31 6.70 1.22 1.51
N PRO A 32 7.49 0.37 2.19
CA PRO A 32 7.07 -1.00 2.49
C PRO A 32 5.80 -1.07 3.33
N VAL A 33 5.66 -0.21 4.35
CA VAL A 33 4.45 -0.15 5.19
C VAL A 33 3.23 0.26 4.36
N ALA A 34 3.37 1.27 3.51
CA ALA A 34 2.29 1.72 2.61
C ALA A 34 1.85 0.59 1.65
N ASN A 35 2.81 -0.13 1.06
CA ASN A 35 2.50 -1.25 0.17
C ASN A 35 1.80 -2.39 0.91
N LYS A 36 2.23 -2.70 2.14
CA LYS A 36 1.57 -3.71 2.98
C LYS A 36 0.13 -3.32 3.31
N LEU A 37 -0.11 -2.06 3.69
CA LEU A 37 -1.46 -1.54 3.95
C LEU A 37 -2.35 -1.59 2.71
N LYS A 38 -1.83 -1.18 1.55
CA LYS A 38 -2.54 -1.29 0.27
C LYS A 38 -2.91 -2.75 -0.05
N GLY A 39 -2.00 -3.68 0.18
CA GLY A 39 -2.26 -5.12 0.00
C GLY A 39 -3.39 -5.64 0.90
N ILE A 40 -3.43 -5.20 2.16
CA ILE A 40 -4.52 -5.54 3.10
C ILE A 40 -5.85 -4.95 2.61
N ALA A 41 -5.85 -3.66 2.25
CA ALA A 41 -7.04 -2.98 1.75
C ALA A 41 -7.58 -3.62 0.48
N HIS A 42 -6.71 -4.00 -0.47
CA HIS A 42 -7.11 -4.65 -1.71
C HIS A 42 -7.73 -6.04 -1.45
N ARG A 43 -7.14 -6.82 -0.54
CA ARG A 43 -7.70 -8.13 -0.15
C ARG A 43 -9.08 -7.98 0.49
N GLN A 44 -9.25 -6.99 1.36
CA GLN A 44 -10.54 -6.71 1.99
C GLN A 44 -11.58 -6.22 0.97
N SER A 45 -11.17 -5.40 -0.01
CA SER A 45 -12.03 -4.96 -1.11
C SER A 45 -12.50 -6.14 -1.95
N ARG A 46 -11.57 -7.01 -2.39
CA ARG A 46 -11.89 -8.21 -3.19
C ARG A 46 -12.84 -9.15 -2.46
N TYR A 47 -12.65 -9.33 -1.15
CA TYR A 47 -13.57 -10.14 -0.35
C TYR A 47 -14.98 -9.55 -0.27
N ARG A 48 -15.10 -8.22 -0.11
CA ARG A 48 -16.41 -7.55 -0.10
C ARG A 48 -17.09 -7.61 -1.47
N GLU A 49 -16.31 -7.50 -2.54
CA GLU A 49 -16.79 -7.62 -3.92
C GLU A 49 -17.32 -9.03 -4.21
N MET A 50 -16.57 -10.06 -3.82
CA MET A 50 -17.02 -11.47 -3.87
C MET A 50 -18.35 -11.66 -3.12
N LEU A 51 -18.49 -11.11 -1.91
CA LEU A 51 -19.72 -11.21 -1.14
C LEU A 51 -20.90 -10.52 -1.82
N LEU A 52 -20.68 -9.32 -2.39
CA LEU A 52 -21.69 -8.58 -3.14
C LEU A 52 -22.18 -9.36 -4.35
N GLU A 53 -21.27 -9.90 -5.15
CA GLU A 53 -21.58 -10.70 -6.33
C GLU A 53 -22.38 -11.96 -5.96
N GLY A 54 -21.97 -12.65 -4.89
CA GLY A 54 -22.69 -13.81 -4.37
C GLY A 54 -24.11 -13.48 -3.91
N LEU A 55 -24.28 -12.37 -3.18
CA LEU A 55 -25.59 -11.90 -2.73
C LEU A 55 -26.50 -11.51 -3.89
N LEU A 56 -25.96 -10.81 -4.89
CA LEU A 56 -26.70 -10.41 -6.08
C LEU A 56 -27.16 -11.64 -6.88
N SER A 57 -26.26 -12.60 -7.09
CA SER A 57 -26.57 -13.83 -7.83
C SER A 57 -27.65 -14.67 -7.12
N ILE A 58 -27.67 -14.68 -5.78
CA ILE A 58 -28.74 -15.33 -5.01
C ILE A 58 -30.06 -14.57 -5.18
N ALA A 59 -30.05 -13.24 -5.15
CA ALA A 59 -31.25 -12.43 -5.31
C ALA A 59 -31.87 -12.55 -6.72
N GLU A 60 -31.03 -12.72 -7.74
CA GLU A 60 -31.45 -12.97 -9.12
C GLU A 60 -31.92 -14.42 -9.37
N GLY A 61 -31.73 -15.31 -8.39
CA GLY A 61 -32.16 -16.71 -8.48
C GLY A 61 -31.28 -17.56 -9.40
N GLU A 62 -29.99 -17.21 -9.55
CA GLU A 62 -29.06 -18.00 -10.35
C GLU A 62 -28.88 -19.43 -9.79
N ASN A 63 -28.56 -20.37 -10.67
CA ASN A 63 -28.30 -21.74 -10.26
C ASN A 63 -27.09 -21.78 -9.30
N PRO A 64 -27.18 -22.44 -8.12
CA PRO A 64 -26.10 -22.48 -7.14
C PRO A 64 -24.75 -22.92 -7.71
N ARG A 65 -24.75 -23.81 -8.72
CA ARG A 65 -23.54 -24.29 -9.39
C ARG A 65 -22.87 -23.21 -10.25
N SER A 66 -23.66 -22.30 -10.82
CA SER A 66 -23.16 -21.12 -11.56
C SER A 66 -22.54 -20.11 -10.60
N ILE A 67 -23.19 -19.87 -9.46
CA ILE A 67 -22.70 -18.97 -8.41
C ILE A 67 -21.35 -19.48 -7.87
N GLU A 68 -21.24 -20.78 -7.59
CA GLU A 68 -19.99 -21.40 -7.12
C GLU A 68 -18.83 -21.18 -8.11
N LEU A 69 -19.07 -21.41 -9.41
CA LEU A 69 -18.06 -21.18 -10.45
C LEU A 69 -17.64 -19.71 -10.55
N LYS A 70 -18.59 -18.76 -10.44
CA LYS A 70 -18.27 -17.33 -10.42
C LYS A 70 -17.42 -16.95 -9.20
N LEU A 71 -17.80 -17.42 -8.01
CA LEU A 71 -17.11 -17.10 -6.76
C LEU A 71 -15.72 -17.76 -6.67
N GLN A 72 -15.52 -18.93 -7.28
CA GLN A 72 -14.19 -19.56 -7.39
C GLN A 72 -13.18 -18.65 -8.12
N GLY A 73 -13.62 -17.86 -9.11
CA GLY A 73 -12.77 -16.89 -9.79
C GLY A 73 -12.27 -15.74 -8.91
N PHE A 74 -12.90 -15.48 -7.75
CA PHE A 74 -12.46 -14.47 -6.78
C PHE A 74 -11.49 -15.03 -5.73
N MET A 75 -11.28 -16.34 -5.69
CA MET A 75 -10.40 -17.01 -4.73
C MET A 75 -8.92 -17.03 -5.15
N GLU A 76 -8.60 -16.60 -6.38
CA GLU A 76 -7.24 -16.41 -6.88
C GLU A 76 -6.64 -15.03 -6.54
#